data_AF-A0A951Q0F8-F1
#
_entry.id   AF-A0A951Q0F8-F1
#
_cell.length_a   1.000
_cell.length_b   1.000
_cell.length_c   1.000
_cell.angle_alpha   90.00
_cell.angle_beta   90.00
_cell.angle_gamma   90.00
#
_symmetry.space_group_name_H-M   'P 1'
#
loop_
_entity.id
_entity.type
_entity.pdbx_description
1 polymer ?
#
loop_
_entity_poly.entity_id
_entity_poly.type
_entity_poly.pdbx_seq_one_letter_code
_entity_poly.pdbx_strand_id
1 'polypeptide(L)' 'MNYQPSIYTINTQAEIAVKQIVDRILISGRMSRQDHTLLTSTILSNGDISDGERRQINRIFDHIQTGQIKLVNW' A
#
# COMPACT_ATOMS: atom_id res chain seq x y z
N MET A 1 3.60 9.14 -29.86
CA MET A 1 3.25 8.88 -28.45
C MET A 1 4.54 8.68 -27.66
N ASN A 2 4.92 9.62 -26.80
CA ASN A 2 6.04 9.43 -25.87
C ASN A 2 5.46 9.05 -24.50
N TYR A 3 5.63 7.79 -24.10
CA TYR A 3 5.34 7.36 -22.73
C TYR A 3 6.48 7.86 -21.85
N GLN A 4 6.29 9.02 -21.22
CA GLN A 4 7.14 9.40 -20.10
C GLN A 4 6.65 8.66 -18.86
N PRO A 5 7.51 7.85 -18.19
CA PRO A 5 7.16 7.32 -16.89
C PRO A 5 7.14 8.51 -15.93
N SER A 6 5.96 8.94 -15.54
CA SER A 6 5.80 9.94 -14.50
C SER A 6 6.45 9.41 -13.23
N ILE A 7 7.61 9.98 -12.91
CA ILE A 7 8.26 9.83 -11.62
C ILE A 7 7.39 10.64 -10.65
N TYR A 8 6.31 10.03 -10.15
CA TYR A 8 5.42 10.67 -9.19
C TYR A 8 6.21 10.89 -7.90
N THR A 9 6.54 12.15 -7.64
CA THR A 9 7.16 12.59 -6.40
C THR A 9 6.21 12.27 -5.25
N ILE A 10 6.65 11.39 -4.33
CA ILE A 10 5.97 11.11 -3.06
C ILE A 10 6.07 12.40 -2.25
N ASN A 11 5.00 13.20 -2.24
CA ASN A 11 5.08 14.58 -1.73
C ASN A 11 4.51 14.74 -0.32
N THR A 12 3.87 13.71 0.25
CA THR A 12 3.30 13.77 1.60
C THR A 12 3.93 12.75 2.53
N GLN A 13 4.16 13.15 3.78
CA GLN A 13 4.71 12.31 4.84
C GLN A 13 3.92 11.00 5.02
N ALA A 14 2.62 11.06 4.77
CA ALA A 14 1.74 9.92 4.93
C ALA A 14 1.73 8.98 3.72
N GLU A 15 1.93 9.47 2.48
CA GLU A 15 2.21 8.56 1.35
C GLU A 15 3.49 7.75 1.57
N ILE A 16 4.52 8.36 2.18
CA ILE A 16 5.75 7.65 2.57
C ILE A 16 5.43 6.57 3.60
N ALA A 17 4.63 6.90 4.63
CA ALA A 17 4.24 5.94 5.66
C ALA A 17 3.43 4.76 5.09
N VAL A 18 2.44 5.03 4.22
CA VAL A 18 1.66 4.01 3.51
C VAL A 18 2.58 3.11 2.68
N LYS A 19 3.52 3.70 1.92
CA LYS A 19 4.47 2.94 1.13
C LYS A 19 5.34 2.02 1.99
N GLN A 20 5.85 2.50 3.13
CA GLN A 20 6.68 1.68 4.03
C GLN A 20 5.91 0.47 4.58
N ILE A 21 4.64 0.66 4.95
CA ILE A 21 3.78 -0.44 5.42
C ILE A 21 3.56 -1.46 4.30
N VAL A 22 3.25 -0.98 3.08
CA VAL A 22 3.01 -1.83 1.91
C VAL A 22 4.27 -2.60 1.53
N ASP A 23 5.44 -1.96 1.49
CA ASP A 23 6.72 -2.60 1.20
C ASP A 23 7.00 -3.73 2.21
N ARG A 24 6.74 -3.51 3.51
CA ARG A 24 6.91 -4.54 4.55
C ARG A 24 5.98 -5.73 4.33
N ILE A 25 4.72 -5.51 3.95
CA ILE A 25 3.77 -6.58 3.63
C ILE A 25 4.25 -7.36 2.40
N LEU A 26 4.68 -6.67 1.34
CA LEU A 26 5.16 -7.28 0.11
C LEU A 26 6.43 -8.11 0.32
N ILE A 27 7.41 -7.58 1.07
CA ILE A 27 8.67 -8.29 1.39
C ILE A 27 8.40 -9.54 2.23
N SER A 28 7.49 -9.44 3.21
CA SER A 28 7.17 -10.58 4.06
C SER A 28 6.26 -11.62 3.40
N GLY A 29 5.57 -11.26 2.31
CA GLY A 29 4.55 -12.10 1.67
C GLY A 29 3.37 -12.44 2.60
N ARG A 30 3.19 -11.65 3.67
CA ARG A 30 2.22 -11.92 4.73
C ARG A 30 1.57 -10.63 5.16
N MET A 31 0.26 -10.69 5.40
CA MET A 31 -0.50 -9.56 5.93
C MET A 31 -1.26 -10.01 7.18
N SER A 32 -0.90 -9.44 8.32
CA SER A 32 -1.63 -9.66 9.57
C SER A 32 -2.77 -8.67 9.75
N ARG A 33 -3.71 -8.97 10.67
CA ARG A 33 -4.74 -8.01 11.09
C ARG A 33 -4.16 -6.70 11.62
N GLN A 34 -2.98 -6.75 12.24
CA GLN A 34 -2.26 -5.56 12.70
C GLN A 34 -1.75 -4.73 11.52
N ASP A 35 -1.17 -5.37 10.50
CA ASP A 35 -0.71 -4.69 9.29
C ASP A 35 -1.88 -4.04 8.53
N HIS A 36 -3.01 -4.75 8.44
CA HIS A 36 -4.24 -4.19 7.88
C HIS A 36 -4.70 -2.95 8.66
N THR A 37 -4.79 -3.05 9.99
CA THR A 37 -5.25 -1.94 10.84
C THR A 37 -4.33 -0.73 10.71
N LEU A 38 -3.02 -0.95 10.72
CA LEU A 38 -2.01 0.09 10.58
C LEU A 38 -2.09 0.77 9.20
N LEU A 39 -2.26 -0.01 8.13
CA LEU A 39 -2.43 0.51 6.78
C LEU A 39 -3.69 1.38 6.70
N THR A 40 -4.83 0.86 7.14
CA THR A 40 -6.11 1.58 7.11
C THR A 40 -6.08 2.85 7.95
N SER A 41 -5.53 2.81 9.17
CA SER A 41 -5.44 4.01 10.01
C SER A 41 -4.57 5.10 9.40
N THR A 42 -3.47 4.70 8.75
CA THR A 42 -2.55 5.65 8.09
C THR A 42 -3.24 6.33 6.91
N ILE A 43 -3.95 5.56 6.08
CA ILE A 43 -4.70 6.10 4.93
C ILE A 43 -5.83 7.02 5.39
N LEU A 44 -6.62 6.62 6.40
CA LEU A 44 -7.74 7.42 6.88
C LEU A 44 -7.30 8.70 7.62
N SER A 45 -6.08 8.73 8.15
CA SER A 45 -5.55 9.94 8.82
C SER A 45 -5.31 11.12 7.87
N ASN A 46 -5.22 10.87 6.56
CA ASN A 46 -4.95 11.88 5.55
C ASN A 46 -6.18 12.64 5.04
N GLY A 47 -7.39 12.28 5.48
CA GLY A 47 -8.64 12.91 5.07
C GLY A 47 -9.12 12.48 3.68
N ASP A 48 -8.25 12.54 2.66
CA ASP A 48 -8.51 12.07 1.30
C ASP A 48 -7.50 11.01 0.87
N ILE A 49 -7.99 9.99 0.18
CA ILE A 49 -7.16 8.92 -0.38
C ILE A 49 -6.55 9.41 -1.69
N SER A 50 -5.23 9.56 -1.72
CA SER A 50 -4.52 9.95 -2.93
C SER A 50 -4.51 8.83 -3.97
N ASP A 51 -4.32 9.17 -5.25
CA ASP A 51 -4.11 8.16 -6.30
C ASP A 51 -2.87 7.29 -6.03
N GLY A 52 -1.87 7.84 -5.35
CA GLY A 52 -0.69 7.10 -4.90
C GLY A 52 -1.05 6.03 -3.88
N GLU A 53 -1.81 6.39 -2.86
CA GLU A 53 -2.28 5.47 -1.82
C GLU A 53 -3.20 4.39 -2.42
N ARG A 54 -4.14 4.78 -3.29
CA ARG A 54 -5.04 3.85 -3.98
C ARG A 54 -4.26 2.81 -4.80
N ARG A 55 -3.19 3.21 -5.49
CA ARG A 55 -2.31 2.27 -6.20
C ARG A 55 -1.59 1.30 -5.26
N GLN A 56 -1.13 1.77 -4.10
CA GLN A 56 -0.48 0.88 -3.10
C GLN A 56 -1.46 -0.14 -2.53
N ILE A 57 -2.69 0.30 -2.23
CA ILE A 57 -3.77 -0.57 -1.77
C ILE A 57 -4.10 -1.64 -2.81
N ASN A 58 -4.30 -1.24 -4.07
CA ASN A 58 -4.59 -2.17 -5.15
C ASN A 58 -3.47 -3.18 -5.35
N ARG A 59 -2.21 -2.76 -5.22
CA ARG A 59 -1.06 -3.66 -5.30
C ARG A 59 -1.13 -4.77 -4.24
N ILE A 60 -1.52 -4.47 -3.00
CA ILE A 60 -1.71 -5.50 -1.97
C ILE A 60 -2.82 -6.46 -2.37
N PHE A 61 -3.97 -5.95 -2.84
CA PHE A 61 -5.08 -6.80 -3.28
C PHE A 61 -4.70 -7.72 -4.43
N ASP A 62 -3.97 -7.22 -5.41
CA ASP A 62 -3.46 -8.03 -6.53
C ASP A 62 -2.58 -9.17 -6.01
N HIS A 63 -1.66 -8.88 -5.07
CA HIS A 63 -0.75 -9.89 -4.51
C HIS A 63 -1.48 -10.89 -3.60
N ILE A 64 -2.59 -10.50 -2.96
CA ILE A 64 -3.47 -11.44 -2.24
C ILE A 64 -4.18 -12.35 -3.25
N GLN A 65 -4.73 -11.80 -4.32
CA GLN A 65 -5.46 -12.56 -5.35
C GLN A 65 -4.55 -13.55 -6.09
N THR A 66 -3.30 -13.18 -6.36
CA THR A 66 -2.30 -14.07 -6.98
C THR A 66 -1.69 -15.07 -6.01
N GLY A 67 -2.03 -14.99 -4.71
CA GLY A 67 -1.51 -15.88 -3.66
C GLY A 67 -0.08 -15.56 -3.21
N GLN A 68 0.49 -14.43 -3.64
CA GLN A 68 1.81 -13.95 -3.23
C GLN A 68 1.82 -13.40 -1.80
N ILE A 69 0.68 -12.86 -1.33
CA ILE A 69 0.46 -12.49 0.07
C ILE A 69 -0.50 -13.48 0.70
N LYS A 70 -0.10 -14.03 1.86
CA LYS A 70 -0.99 -14.82 2.72
C LYS A 70 -1.53 -13.97 3.86
N LEU A 71 -2.85 -14.00 4.05
CA LEU A 71 -3.49 -13.44 5.23
C LEU A 71 -3.17 -14.32 6.44
N VAL A 72 -2.67 -13.74 7.52
CA VAL A 72 -2.23 -14.47 8.72
C VAL A 72 -2.89 -13.88 9.95
N ASN A 73 -3.35 -14.73 10.87
CA ASN A 73 -3.99 -14.31 12.13
C ASN A 73 -5.14 -13.30 11.88
N TRP A 74 -6.06 -13.68 10.97
CA TRP A 74 -7.19 -12.86 10.56
C TRP A 74 -8.42 -13.12 11.43
#